data_AF-A0A524DUU0-F1
#
_entry.id   AF-A0A524DUU0-F1
#
_cell.length_a   1.000
_cell.length_b   1.000
_cell.length_c   1.000
_cell.angle_alpha   90.00
_cell.angle_beta   90.00
_cell.angle_gamma   90.00
#
_symmetry.space_group_name_H-M   'P 1'
#
loop_
_entity.id
_entity.type
_entity.pdbx_description
1 polymer ?
#
loop_
_entity_poly.entity_id
_entity_poly.type
_entity_poly.pdbx_seq_one_letter_code
_entity_poly.pdbx_strand_id
1 'polypeptide(L)'
;MDKNISELLEDEQFTAKTIQVYAKQNDVKLKITLDNPTEIFKYSLFTFAKTNGGDDTLYQGTVLALKTPIKLEAGTSINWKLNISFE
;
A
#
# COMPACT_ATOMS: atom_id res chain seq x y z
N MET A 1 -15.86 15.18 4.36
CA MET A 1 -14.80 16.20 4.55
C MET A 1 -13.56 15.56 3.99
N ASP A 2 -13.17 15.98 2.78
CA ASP A 2 -12.12 15.30 2.02
C ASP A 2 -10.78 15.55 2.69
N LYS A 3 -10.08 14.46 3.04
CA LYS A 3 -8.75 14.52 3.64
C LYS A 3 -7.79 15.27 2.70
N ASN A 4 -7.05 16.22 3.25
CA ASN A 4 -6.10 17.06 2.51
C ASN A 4 -4.94 16.18 2.01
N ILE A 5 -4.36 16.47 0.83
CA ILE A 5 -3.33 15.63 0.17
C ILE A 5 -2.09 15.40 1.07
N SER A 6 -1.82 16.25 2.06
CA SER A 6 -0.71 16.03 3.00
C SER A 6 -0.94 14.86 3.96
N GLU A 7 -2.19 14.45 4.21
CA GLU A 7 -2.51 13.26 5.04
C GLU A 7 -2.28 11.94 4.28
N LEU A 8 -2.17 11.98 2.95
CA LEU A 8 -1.83 10.81 2.13
C LEU A 8 -0.33 10.46 2.17
N LEU A 9 0.51 11.39 2.65
CA LEU A 9 1.96 11.23 2.73
C LEU A 9 2.45 10.64 4.04
N GLU A 10 1.58 10.56 5.05
CA GLU A 10 1.94 9.99 6.34
C GLU A 10 1.86 8.46 6.28
N ASP A 11 2.91 7.83 6.80
CA ASP A 11 2.90 6.41 7.10
C ASP A 11 1.73 6.14 8.05
N GLU A 12 0.89 5.18 7.69
CA GLU A 12 -0.37 4.94 8.39
C GLU A 12 -0.61 3.45 8.56
N GLN A 13 -1.06 3.08 9.75
CA GLN A 13 -1.50 1.72 10.05
C GLN A 13 -3.02 1.70 10.18
N PHE A 14 -3.64 0.79 9.43
CA PHE A 14 -5.09 0.61 9.48
C PHE A 14 -5.47 -0.84 9.20
N THR A 15 -6.70 -1.22 9.56
CA THR A 15 -7.25 -2.55 9.26
C THR A 15 -8.33 -2.43 8.22
N ALA A 16 -8.22 -3.19 7.14
CA ALA A 16 -9.23 -3.19 6.08
C ALA A 16 -9.40 -4.57 5.44
N LYS A 17 -10.61 -4.83 4.93
CA LYS A 17 -10.92 -5.97 4.04
C LYS A 17 -10.98 -5.54 2.57
N THR A 18 -11.36 -4.29 2.32
CA THR A 18 -11.44 -3.69 0.99
C THR A 18 -10.66 -2.38 1.00
N ILE A 19 -9.83 -2.17 -0.02
CA ILE A 19 -9.00 -0.98 -0.18
C ILE A 19 -9.28 -0.41 -1.56
N GLN A 20 -9.61 0.87 -1.65
CA GLN A 20 -9.70 1.59 -2.92
C GLN A 20 -8.51 2.54 -3.02
N VAL A 21 -7.70 2.36 -4.05
CA VAL A 21 -6.53 3.20 -4.34
C VAL A 21 -6.86 4.04 -5.55
N TYR A 22 -6.65 5.35 -5.44
CA TYR A 22 -6.80 6.28 -6.54
C TYR A 22 -5.50 7.04 -6.79
N ALA A 23 -4.78 6.64 -7.84
CA ALA A 23 -3.59 7.31 -8.30
C ALA A 23 -3.98 8.45 -9.26
N LYS A 24 -4.41 9.58 -8.69
CA LYS A 24 -4.99 10.73 -9.40
C LYS A 24 -4.15 11.23 -10.59
N GLN A 25 -2.82 11.22 -10.47
CA GLN A 25 -1.93 11.69 -11.55
C GLN A 25 -2.01 10.85 -12.82
N ASN A 26 -2.30 9.55 -12.68
CA ASN A 26 -2.37 8.60 -13.78
C ASN A 26 -3.81 8.19 -14.12
N ASP A 27 -4.81 8.76 -13.43
CA ASP A 27 -6.22 8.36 -13.46
C ASP A 27 -6.44 6.84 -13.31
N VAL A 28 -5.65 6.21 -12.45
CA VAL A 28 -5.77 4.77 -12.16
C VAL A 28 -6.54 4.57 -10.87
N LYS A 29 -7.62 3.80 -10.92
CA LYS A 29 -8.37 3.34 -9.77
C LYS A 29 -8.21 1.84 -9.62
N LEU A 30 -7.80 1.40 -8.43
CA LEU A 30 -7.64 0.01 -8.07
C LEU A 30 -8.52 -0.31 -6.89
N LYS A 31 -9.17 -1.47 -6.94
CA LYS A 31 -9.83 -2.05 -5.80
C LYS A 31 -9.15 -3.35 -5.42
N ILE A 32 -8.73 -3.42 -4.17
CA ILE A 32 -8.13 -4.59 -3.55
C ILE A 32 -9.14 -5.18 -2.57
N THR A 33 -9.44 -6.47 -2.73
CA THR A 33 -10.35 -7.18 -1.82
C THR A 33 -9.64 -8.40 -1.22
N LEU A 34 -9.68 -8.47 0.11
CA LEU A 34 -9.10 -9.51 0.94
C LEU A 34 -10.20 -10.41 1.50
N ASP A 35 -9.84 -11.64 1.88
CA ASP A 35 -10.81 -12.57 2.46
C ASP A 35 -11.23 -12.14 3.88
N ASN A 36 -10.30 -11.60 4.65
CA ASN A 36 -10.50 -11.14 6.03
C ASN A 36 -9.97 -9.71 6.23
N PRO A 37 -10.51 -8.95 7.21
CA PRO A 37 -9.89 -7.70 7.65
C PRO A 37 -8.42 -7.95 8.04
N THR A 38 -7.51 -7.24 7.41
CA THR A 38 -6.07 -7.41 7.55
C THR A 38 -5.45 -6.10 7.98
N GLU A 39 -4.48 -6.16 8.89
CA GLU A 39 -3.68 -5.01 9.28
C GLU A 39 -2.73 -4.63 8.13
N ILE A 40 -2.75 -3.36 7.77
CA ILE A 40 -2.02 -2.82 6.62
C ILE A 40 -1.17 -1.66 7.11
N PHE A 41 0.09 -1.64 6.68
CA PHE A 41 0.98 -0.52 6.86
C PHE A 41 1.18 0.17 5.51
N LYS A 42 0.65 1.39 5.37
CA LYS A 42 0.83 2.26 4.21
C LYS A 42 2.06 3.11 4.43
N TYR A 43 2.96 3.17 3.46
CA TYR A 43 4.09 4.08 3.49
C TYR A 43 4.47 4.55 2.10
N SER A 44 5.18 5.67 2.03
CA SER A 44 5.66 6.24 0.77
C SER A 44 7.04 5.68 0.42
N LEU A 45 7.22 5.27 -0.84
CA LEU A 45 8.51 4.82 -1.36
C LEU A 45 9.24 5.98 -2.02
N PHE A 46 10.44 6.28 -1.54
CA PHE A 46 11.32 7.32 -2.08
C PHE A 46 12.63 6.75 -2.58
N THR A 47 13.21 7.37 -3.60
CA THR A 47 14.56 7.10 -4.08
C THR A 47 15.41 8.35 -3.94
N PHE A 48 16.57 8.22 -3.31
CA PHE A 48 17.58 9.27 -3.25
C PHE A 48 18.47 9.16 -4.50
N ALA A 49 18.44 10.17 -5.34
CA ALA A 49 19.18 10.20 -6.59
C ALA A 49 20.17 11.36 -6.58
N LYS A 50 21.40 11.10 -7.04
CA LYS A 50 22.39 12.14 -7.30
C LYS A 50 22.38 12.47 -8.78
N THR A 51 22.08 13.70 -9.12
CA THR A 51 22.03 14.19 -10.50
C THR A 51 23.13 15.22 -10.74
N ASN A 52 23.29 15.64 -11.99
CA ASN A 52 24.22 16.72 -12.35
C ASN A 52 23.91 18.05 -11.64
N GLY A 53 22.70 18.21 -11.08
CA GLY A 53 22.26 19.39 -10.35
C GLY A 53 22.30 19.28 -8.83
N GLY A 54 22.71 18.13 -8.27
CA GLY A 54 22.74 17.88 -6.83
C GLY A 54 21.96 16.64 -6.40
N ASP A 55 21.73 16.54 -5.09
CA ASP A 55 20.97 15.43 -4.49
C ASP A 55 19.47 15.73 -4.58
N ASP A 56 18.68 14.72 -4.97
CA ASP A 56 17.23 14.81 -5.13
C ASP A 56 16.55 13.61 -4.44
N THR A 57 15.32 13.81 -3.98
CA THR A 57 14.48 12.76 -3.37
C THR A 57 13.21 12.61 -4.19
N LEU A 58 13.12 11.48 -4.89
CA LEU A 58 12.04 11.21 -5.85
C LEU A 58 11.02 10.26 -5.25
N TYR A 59 9.76 10.68 -5.21
CA TYR A 59 8.64 9.79 -4.89
C TYR A 59 8.43 8.76 -6.00
N GLN A 60 8.41 7.47 -5.64
CA GLN A 60 8.26 6.34 -6.57
C GLN A 60 6.88 5.69 -6.49
N GLY A 61 6.10 5.97 -5.43
CA GLY A 61 4.78 5.40 -5.23
C GLY A 61 4.46 5.17 -3.76
N THR A 62 3.29 4.58 -3.51
CA THR A 62 2.83 4.18 -2.17
C THR A 62 2.83 2.67 -2.08
N VAL A 63 3.37 2.15 -0.98
CA VAL A 63 3.35 0.73 -0.65
C VAL A 63 2.24 0.46 0.34
N LEU A 64 1.50 -0.62 0.12
CA LEU A 64 0.57 -1.21 1.08
C LEU A 64 1.13 -2.55 1.53
N ALA A 65 1.73 -2.59 2.72
CA ALA A 65 2.26 -3.82 3.31
C ALA A 65 1.18 -4.51 4.15
N LEU A 66 0.70 -5.65 3.68
CA LEU A 66 -0.26 -6.48 4.41
C LEU A 66 0.46 -7.29 5.48
N LYS A 67 0.08 -7.13 6.73
CA LYS A 67 0.59 -7.90 7.87
C LYS A 67 -0.44 -8.95 8.24
N THR A 68 0.00 -10.20 8.34
CA THR A 68 -0.79 -11.25 9.00
C THR A 68 0.13 -12.04 9.90
N PRO A 69 -0.16 -12.09 11.21
CA PRO A 69 0.57 -12.94 12.12
C PRO A 69 0.28 -14.38 11.75
N ILE A 70 1.33 -15.12 11.41
CA ILE A 70 1.24 -16.54 11.10
C ILE A 70 1.89 -17.34 12.21
N LYS A 71 1.16 -18.30 12.78
CA LYS A 71 1.73 -19.39 13.58
C LYS A 71 1.70 -20.66 12.73
N LEU A 72 2.84 -21.10 12.24
CA LEU A 72 2.96 -22.34 11.47
C LEU A 72 3.23 -23.50 12.42
N GLU A 73 2.42 -24.55 12.31
CA GLU A 73 2.73 -25.86 12.86
C GLU A 73 3.34 -26.73 11.76
N ALA A 74 4.08 -27.77 12.13
CA ALA A 74 4.69 -28.66 11.16
C ALA A 74 3.60 -29.32 10.29
N GLY A 75 3.71 -29.14 8.96
CA GLY A 75 2.74 -29.68 8.00
C GLY A 75 1.57 -28.75 7.65
N THR A 76 1.46 -27.56 8.26
CA THR A 76 0.42 -26.59 7.91
C THR A 76 0.78 -25.86 6.62
N SER A 77 -0.18 -25.79 5.69
CA SER A 77 -0.11 -24.92 4.50
C SER A 77 -1.10 -23.77 4.65
N ILE A 78 -0.71 -22.56 4.25
CA ILE A 78 -1.57 -21.39 4.27
C ILE A 78 -1.69 -20.85 2.86
N ASN A 79 -2.91 -20.81 2.36
CA ASN A 79 -3.24 -20.21 1.08
C ASN A 79 -3.67 -18.77 1.28
N TRP A 80 -3.13 -17.90 0.45
CA TRP A 80 -3.43 -16.49 0.43
C TRP A 80 -4.10 -16.13 -0.89
N LYS A 81 -5.19 -15.37 -0.82
CA LYS A 81 -5.88 -14.87 -1.99
C LYS A 81 -5.96 -13.34 -1.94
N LEU A 82 -5.52 -12.72 -3.02
CA LEU A 82 -5.57 -11.29 -3.24
C LEU A 82 -6.33 -11.06 -4.54
N ASN A 83 -7.45 -10.34 -4.49
CA ASN A 83 -8.18 -9.96 -5.70
C ASN A 83 -7.94 -8.48 -5.98
N ILE A 84 -7.43 -8.19 -7.17
CA ILE A 84 -7.16 -6.82 -7.64
C ILE A 84 -7.98 -6.60 -8.92
N SER A 85 -8.73 -5.51 -8.96
CA SER A 85 -9.45 -5.07 -10.16
C SER A 85 -9.18 -3.59 -10.45
N PHE A 86 -9.15 -3.26 -11.74
CA PHE A 86 -9.18 -1.88 -12.22
C PHE A 86 -10.63 -1.39 -12.26
N GLU A 87 -10.85 -0.14 -11.86
CA GLU A 87 -12.16 0.53 -11.89
C GLU A 87 -12.16 1.74 -12.84
#